data_AF-A0A358SJP3-F1
#
_entry.id   AF-A0A358SJP3-F1
#
_cell.length_a   1.000
_cell.length_b   1.000
_cell.length_c   1.000
_cell.angle_alpha   90.00
_cell.angle_beta   90.00
_cell.angle_gamma   90.00
#
_symmetry.space_group_name_H-M   'P 1'
#
loop_
_entity.id
_entity.type
_entity.pdbx_description
1 polymer ?
#
loop_
_entity_poly.entity_id
_entity_poly.type
_entity_poly.pdbx_seq_one_letter_code
_entity_poly.pdbx_strand_id
1 'polypeptide(L)' 'MTGAAIKHRRGLEPGGIVIGGDYQGLGIARSLGRQGIPVCVIDDETSIARASRFVQKVVRVRDIRSESA' A
#
# COMPACT_ATOMS: atom_id res chain seq x y z
N MET A 1 16.66 10.49 -11.29
CA MET A 1 16.07 10.43 -12.65
C MET A 1 14.56 10.25 -12.50
N THR A 2 13.86 11.38 -12.65
CA THR A 2 12.44 11.57 -12.98
C THR A 2 11.40 10.61 -12.39
N GLY A 3 11.03 10.83 -11.13
CA GLY A 3 9.79 10.30 -10.56
C GLY A 3 8.59 11.15 -11.03
N ALA A 4 8.20 11.01 -12.30
CA ALA A 4 6.88 11.46 -12.71
C ALA A 4 5.87 10.67 -11.88
N ALA A 5 5.08 11.35 -11.04
CA ALA A 5 3.98 10.73 -10.33
C ALA A 5 3.14 9.97 -11.36
N ILE A 6 3.16 8.64 -11.29
CA ILE A 6 2.38 7.80 -12.20
C ILE A 6 0.93 8.14 -11.93
N LYS A 7 0.36 8.93 -12.84
CA LYS A 7 -1.03 9.35 -12.79
C LYS A 7 -1.84 8.14 -13.25
N HIS A 8 -2.07 7.20 -12.34
CA HIS A 8 -2.93 6.06 -12.61
C HIS A 8 -4.28 6.61 -13.08
N ARG A 9 -4.63 6.29 -14.34
CA ARG A 9 -5.99 6.51 -14.82
C ARG A 9 -6.89 5.75 -13.86
N ARG A 10 -7.70 6.47 -13.09
CA ARG A 10 -8.64 5.89 -12.13
C ARG A 10 -9.49 4.85 -12.88
N GLY A 11 -9.20 3.55 -12.69
CA GLY A 11 -10.11 2.46 -13.05
C GLY A 11 -9.69 1.41 -14.09
N LEU A 12 -8.45 1.34 -14.60
CA LEU A 12 -8.10 0.32 -15.62
C LEU A 12 -7.01 -0.70 -15.22
N GLU A 13 -6.02 -0.31 -14.42
CA GLU A 13 -4.93 -1.22 -14.02
C GLU A 13 -5.13 -1.74 -12.59
N PRO A 14 -5.04 -3.06 -12.35
CA PRO A 14 -5.05 -3.62 -11.01
C PRO A 14 -3.92 -3.04 -10.14
N GLY A 15 -4.24 -2.71 -8.90
CA GLY A 15 -3.25 -2.31 -7.88
C GLY A 15 -2.90 -3.46 -6.94
N GLY A 16 -2.01 -3.19 -5.98
CA GLY A 16 -1.68 -4.10 -4.90
C GLY A 16 -2.30 -3.69 -3.56
N ILE A 17 -2.81 -4.67 -2.81
CA ILE A 17 -3.15 -4.51 -1.40
C ILE A 17 -2.09 -5.23 -0.57
N VAL A 18 -1.52 -4.53 0.41
CA VAL A 18 -0.61 -5.10 1.41
C VAL A 18 -1.31 -5.06 2.76
N ILE A 19 -1.38 -6.20 3.45
CA ILE A 19 -1.97 -6.31 4.79
C ILE A 19 -0.82 -6.33 5.81
N GLY A 20 -0.83 -5.37 6.74
CA GLY A 20 0.29 -5.05 7.63
C GLY A 20 1.25 -4.03 7.00
N GLY A 21 1.59 -2.97 7.73
CA GLY A 21 2.46 -1.89 7.26
C GLY A 21 3.64 -1.59 8.19
N ASP A 22 4.15 -2.66 8.81
CA ASP A 22 5.43 -2.73 9.49
C ASP A 22 6.62 -2.74 8.49
N TYR A 23 7.79 -3.19 8.92
CA TYR A 23 8.99 -3.25 8.06
C TYR A 23 8.84 -4.19 6.86
N GLN A 24 8.19 -5.35 7.04
CA GLN A 24 8.03 -6.36 5.98
C GLN A 24 6.99 -5.88 4.96
N GLY A 25 5.84 -5.42 5.46
CA GLY A 25 4.79 -4.83 4.63
C GLY A 25 5.29 -3.61 3.84
N LEU A 26 6.10 -2.76 4.48
CA LEU A 26 6.75 -1.63 3.81
C LEU A 26 7.74 -2.06 2.72
N GLY A 27 8.48 -3.16 2.93
CA GLY A 27 9.37 -3.73 1.92
C GLY A 27 8.61 -4.11 0.65
N ILE A 28 7.46 -4.80 0.81
CA ILE A 28 6.57 -5.19 -0.27
C ILE A 28 6.00 -3.95 -0.97
N ALA A 29 5.43 -3.01 -0.21
CA ALA A 29 4.85 -1.78 -0.75
C ALA A 29 5.85 -0.97 -1.58
N ARG A 30 7.11 -0.87 -1.11
CA ARG A 30 8.20 -0.21 -1.86
C ARG A 30 8.57 -0.97 -3.13
N SER A 31 8.55 -2.30 -3.11
CA SER A 31 8.83 -3.12 -4.29
C SER A 31 7.79 -2.87 -5.38
N LEU A 32 6.51 -2.95 -5.03
CA LEU A 32 5.38 -2.68 -5.93
C LEU A 32 5.43 -1.25 -6.46
N GLY A 33 5.57 -0.25 -5.58
CA GLY A 33 5.60 1.14 -6.00
C GLY A 33 6.81 1.52 -6.87
N ARG A 34 7.97 0.85 -6.72
CA ARG A 34 9.12 1.03 -7.63
C ARG A 34 8.83 0.53 -9.05
N GLN A 35 7.97 -0.48 -9.19
CA GLN A 35 7.48 -0.96 -10.48
C GLN A 35 6.30 -0.12 -11.00
N GLY A 36 5.92 0.92 -10.25
CA GLY A 36 4.82 1.79 -10.62
C GLY A 36 3.45 1.18 -10.38
N ILE A 37 3.34 0.16 -9.53
CA ILE A 37 2.05 -0.43 -9.15
C ILE A 37 1.45 0.42 -8.03
N PRO A 38 0.17 0.84 -8.11
CA PRO A 38 -0.49 1.57 -7.04
C PRO A 38 -0.74 0.64 -5.85
N VAL A 39 -0.37 1.09 -4.66
CA VAL A 39 -0.40 0.33 -3.40
C VAL A 39 -1.35 0.95 -2.40
N CYS A 40 -2.26 0.12 -1.88
CA CYS A 40 -3.02 0.38 -0.67
C CYS A 40 -2.50 -0.51 0.46
N VAL A 41 -2.28 0.04 1.65
CA VAL A 41 -1.95 -0.71 2.86
C VAL A 41 -3.18 -0.80 3.75
N ILE A 42 -3.47 -1.98 4.28
CA ILE A 42 -4.47 -2.21 5.32
C ILE A 42 -3.73 -2.61 6.59
N ASP A 43 -4.00 -1.96 7.71
CA ASP A 43 -3.26 -2.17 8.94
C ASP A 43 -4.18 -2.11 10.16
N ASP A 44 -3.92 -2.93 11.18
CA ASP A 44 -4.53 -2.89 12.51
C ASP A 44 -3.60 -2.27 13.56
N GLU A 45 -2.48 -1.66 13.15
CA GLU A 45 -1.54 -0.93 14.00
C GLU A 45 -1.19 0.47 13.46
N THR A 46 -0.29 1.18 14.16
CA THR A 46 0.28 2.42 13.64
C THR A 46 1.26 2.10 12.51
N SER A 47 0.73 2.08 11.29
CA SER A 47 1.48 1.78 10.08
C SER A 47 2.60 2.79 9.79
N ILE A 48 3.87 2.34 9.76
CA ILE A 48 5.00 3.16 9.28
C ILE A 48 4.94 3.35 7.75
N ALA A 49 4.23 2.47 7.06
CA ALA A 49 4.06 2.52 5.61
C ALA A 49 3.37 3.80 5.13
N ARG A 50 2.58 4.47 5.99
CA ARG A 50 1.95 5.77 5.71
C ARG A 50 2.94 6.88 5.32
N ALA A 51 4.19 6.78 5.78
CA ALA A 51 5.23 7.76 5.49
C ALA A 51 5.93 7.50 4.14
N SER A 52 5.59 6.41 3.44
CA SER A 52 6.25 6.06 2.19
C SER A 52 5.57 6.72 0.99
N ARG A 53 6.37 7.40 0.15
CA ARG A 53 5.92 7.93 -1.15
C ARG A 53 5.34 6.88 -2.11
N PHE A 54 5.63 5.60 -1.87
CA PHE A 54 5.17 4.48 -2.69
C PHE A 54 3.78 3.96 -2.28
N VAL A 55 3.24 4.43 -1.15
CA VAL A 55 1.91 4.04 -0.65
C VAL A 55 0.95 5.19 -0.93
N GLN A 56 -0.12 4.93 -1.70
CA GLN A 56 -1.11 5.96 -2.06
C GLN A 56 -2.28 6.02 -1.08
N LYS A 57 -2.55 4.91 -0.39
CA LYS A 57 -3.65 4.82 0.58
C LYS A 57 -3.26 3.93 1.75
N VAL A 58 -3.66 4.34 2.95
CA VAL A 58 -3.61 3.51 4.15
C VAL A 58 -5.02 3.44 4.72
N VAL A 59 -5.49 2.23 5.00
CA VAL A 59 -6.76 1.96 5.66
C VAL A 59 -6.46 1.34 7.00
N ARG A 60 -6.87 2.01 8.08
CA ARG A 60 -6.80 1.47 9.43
C ARG A 60 -8.06 0.65 9.68
N VAL A 61 -7.89 -0.61 10.06
CA VAL A 61 -8.98 -1.49 10.51
C VAL A 61 -8.82 -1.80 12.00
N ARG A 62 -9.85 -2.37 12.63
CA ARG A 62 -9.78 -2.76 14.04
C ARG A 62 -8.89 -3.99 14.26
N ASP A 63 -9.02 -4.99 13.39
CA ASP A 63 -8.27 -6.25 13.43
C ASP A 63 -8.18 -6.82 12.01
N ILE A 64 -6.96 -7.17 11.55
CA ILE A 64 -6.71 -7.78 10.23
C ILE A 64 -6.85 -9.30 10.23
N ARG A 65 -6.94 -9.94 11.40
CA ARG A 65 -7.00 -11.41 11.54
C ARG A 65 -8.42 -11.94 11.57
N SER A 66 -9.40 -11.06 11.75
CA SER A 66 -10.81 -11.43 11.75
C SER A 66 -11.28 -11.85 10.34
N GLU A 67 -11.75 -13.09 10.22
CA GLU A 67 -12.55 -13.55 9.08
C GLU A 67 -14.02 -13.27 9.37
N SER A 68 -14.79 -12.88 8.35
CA SER A 68 -16.25 -12.75 8.44
C SER A 68 -16.85 -13.60 7.32
N ALA A 69 -17.66 -14.58 7.71
CA ALA A 69 -18.39 -15.47 6.80
C ALA A 69 -19.60 -14.77 6.15
#